data_AF-A0A1S3JBM3-F1
#
_entry.id   AF-A0A1S3JBM3-F1
#
_cell.length_a   1.000
_cell.length_b   1.000
_cell.length_c   1.000
_cell.angle_alpha   90.00
_cell.angle_beta   90.00
_cell.angle_gamma   90.00
#
_symmetry.space_group_name_H-M   'P 1'
#
loop_
_entity.id
_entity.type
_entity.pdbx_description
1 polymer ?
#
loop_
_entity_poly.entity_id
_entity_poly.type
_entity_poly.pdbx_seq_one_letter_code
_entity_poly.pdbx_strand_id
1 'polypeptide(L)'
;MECVNDEGLAHSGGAGGEVGILVSAEGDWSRCSVTCGRGSTFQEVKSCRRLDHIELYCNTTKKYRICFLRPCGTWSEWEPWEPCSATCGGGTTFRVRKCVGGNDCFGPSRQQMPCNTHECPYFGEWSEWSECDAKCGGGRQTRTRMCLPAGSVCIGRTTEIRSCNNFPCQYWTEWIDTDDPSKDGDWEVDETPCDHSGIVSEPLKAECRLVKTKHPWDSSGLKFYIPCSTFGIVCRNVENDPNWTPGDDPICHDLEIRYLCSYP
;
A
#
# COMPACT_ATOMS: atom_id res chain seq x y z
N MET A 1 -12.27 46.38 -58.58
CA MET A 1 -13.53 46.95 -59.10
C MET A 1 -13.16 48.15 -59.94
N GLU A 2 -13.55 48.12 -61.20
CA GLU A 2 -13.31 49.17 -62.20
C GLU A 2 -14.26 50.35 -61.94
N CYS A 3 -13.75 51.58 -62.01
CA CYS A 3 -14.57 52.78 -61.88
C CYS A 3 -15.37 52.98 -63.17
N VAL A 4 -16.69 52.82 -63.11
CA VAL A 4 -17.60 53.21 -64.20
C VAL A 4 -18.06 54.63 -63.90
N ASN A 5 -17.86 55.55 -64.85
CA ASN A 5 -18.36 56.92 -64.75
C ASN A 5 -19.88 56.89 -64.93
N ASP A 6 -20.64 57.16 -63.87
CA ASP A 6 -22.06 57.45 -63.95
C ASP A 6 -22.23 58.98 -63.98
N GLU A 7 -22.53 59.50 -65.16
CA GLU A 7 -22.89 60.91 -65.38
C GLU A 7 -24.25 61.18 -64.74
N GLY A 8 -24.24 61.73 -63.53
CA GLY A 8 -25.46 62.02 -62.75
C GLY A 8 -25.41 63.37 -62.03
N LEU A 9 -25.97 64.40 -62.69
CA LEU A 9 -26.60 65.61 -62.12
C LEU A 9 -25.78 66.41 -61.07
N ALA A 10 -24.95 67.33 -61.56
CA ALA A 10 -24.45 68.45 -60.76
C ALA A 10 -25.53 69.54 -60.60
N HIS A 11 -25.98 69.76 -59.36
CA HIS A 11 -26.72 70.97 -58.99
C HIS A 11 -25.76 72.16 -58.88
N SER A 12 -26.02 73.21 -59.66
CA SER A 12 -25.25 74.45 -59.68
C SER A 12 -25.67 75.43 -58.57
N GLY A 13 -24.70 75.94 -57.80
CA GLY A 13 -24.86 77.16 -57.01
C GLY A 13 -23.65 77.50 -56.12
N GLY A 14 -22.94 78.58 -56.44
CA GLY A 14 -22.20 79.40 -55.45
C GLY A 14 -20.65 79.42 -55.52
N ALA A 15 -20.14 80.57 -55.99
CA ALA A 15 -18.83 81.23 -55.78
C ALA A 15 -17.65 80.54 -55.06
N GLY A 16 -16.48 80.57 -55.72
CA GLY A 16 -15.18 80.91 -55.11
C GLY A 16 -14.43 79.81 -54.34
N GLY A 17 -13.70 78.96 -55.08
CA GLY A 17 -12.69 78.03 -54.56
C GLY A 17 -12.49 76.89 -55.56
N GLU A 18 -11.26 76.60 -55.98
CA GLU A 18 -10.99 75.44 -56.85
C GLU A 18 -11.39 74.15 -56.13
N VAL A 19 -12.59 73.65 -56.43
CA VAL A 19 -13.07 72.36 -55.93
C VAL A 19 -12.36 71.28 -56.74
N GLY A 20 -11.24 70.77 -56.23
CA GLY A 20 -10.58 69.59 -56.79
C GLY A 20 -11.58 68.44 -56.92
N ILE A 21 -11.58 67.75 -58.07
CA ILE A 21 -12.52 66.65 -58.36
C ILE A 21 -12.40 65.59 -57.27
N LEU A 22 -13.49 65.39 -56.52
CA LEU A 22 -13.62 64.33 -55.53
C LEU A 22 -14.20 63.10 -56.22
N VAL A 23 -13.43 62.01 -56.23
CA VAL A 23 -13.91 60.69 -56.68
C VAL A 23 -14.03 59.79 -55.46
N SER A 24 -15.25 59.30 -55.19
CA SER A 24 -15.54 58.35 -54.12
C SER A 24 -15.96 57.00 -54.68
N ALA A 25 -15.28 55.94 -54.26
CA ALA A 25 -15.66 54.56 -54.55
C ALA A 25 -16.06 53.86 -53.25
N GLU A 26 -17.25 53.25 -53.25
CA GLU A 26 -17.74 52.43 -52.13
C GLU A 26 -17.50 50.95 -52.43
N GLY A 27 -16.83 50.23 -51.53
CA GLY A 27 -16.70 48.77 -51.63
C GLY A 27 -17.97 48.03 -51.19
N ASP A 28 -17.96 46.70 -51.21
CA ASP A 28 -19.06 45.93 -50.64
C ASP A 28 -19.08 46.03 -49.11
N TRP A 29 -20.28 45.91 -48.54
CA TRP A 29 -20.40 45.78 -47.09
C TRP A 29 -19.84 44.45 -46.60
N SER A 30 -19.12 44.49 -45.49
CA SER A 30 -18.63 43.30 -44.80
C SER A 30 -19.78 42.38 -44.38
N ARG A 31 -19.43 41.13 -44.07
CA ARG A 31 -20.29 40.26 -43.26
C ARG A 31 -20.53 40.91 -41.89
N CYS A 32 -21.64 40.53 -41.26
CA CYS A 32 -22.00 41.01 -39.91
C CYS A 32 -20.90 40.60 -38.92
N SER A 33 -20.57 41.50 -37.98
CA SER A 33 -19.55 41.28 -36.96
C SER A 33 -19.91 40.18 -35.95
N VAL A 34 -21.17 39.74 -35.95
CA VAL A 34 -21.71 38.66 -35.11
C VAL A 34 -22.36 37.61 -36.00
N THR A 35 -22.51 36.39 -35.50
CA THR A 35 -23.23 35.29 -36.17
C THR A 35 -24.70 35.20 -35.73
N CYS A 36 -25.08 35.91 -34.67
CA CYS A 36 -26.43 35.99 -34.12
C CYS A 36 -26.65 37.34 -33.41
N GLY A 37 -27.90 37.75 -33.25
CA GLY A 37 -28.26 38.96 -32.52
C GLY A 37 -27.87 40.26 -33.24
N ARG A 38 -27.57 41.30 -32.46
CA ARG A 38 -27.25 42.65 -32.95
C ARG A 38 -25.74 42.79 -33.14
N GLY A 39 -25.32 43.13 -34.35
CA GLY A 39 -23.94 43.46 -34.66
C GLY A 39 -23.82 44.66 -35.59
N SER A 40 -22.67 44.77 -36.24
CA SER A 40 -22.38 45.81 -37.22
C SER A 40 -21.70 45.24 -38.45
N THR A 41 -21.98 45.82 -39.61
CA THR A 41 -21.18 45.64 -40.83
C THR A 41 -20.47 46.94 -41.12
N PHE A 42 -19.31 46.88 -41.78
CA PHE A 42 -18.60 48.06 -42.25
C PHE A 42 -18.44 48.04 -43.77
N GLN A 43 -18.34 49.21 -44.37
CA GLN A 43 -18.03 49.41 -45.78
C GLN A 43 -16.87 50.39 -45.87
N GLU A 44 -15.87 50.07 -46.69
CA GLU A 44 -14.76 50.97 -46.94
C GLU A 44 -15.12 51.94 -48.06
N VAL A 45 -14.91 53.23 -47.80
CA VAL A 45 -15.15 54.31 -48.75
C VAL A 45 -13.81 54.98 -49.03
N LYS A 46 -13.31 54.82 -50.25
CA LYS A 46 -12.07 55.46 -50.70
C LYS A 46 -12.42 56.76 -51.39
N SER A 47 -12.00 57.87 -50.80
CA SER A 47 -12.20 59.23 -51.33
C SER A 47 -10.87 59.80 -51.77
N CYS A 48 -10.74 60.09 -53.06
CA CYS A 48 -9.55 60.67 -53.64
C CYS A 48 -9.81 62.12 -54.02
N ARG A 49 -8.91 63.02 -53.60
CA ARG A 49 -8.88 64.43 -54.00
C ARG A 49 -7.61 64.72 -54.78
N ARG A 50 -7.72 65.53 -55.83
CA ARG A 50 -6.56 66.01 -56.57
C ARG A 50 -6.05 67.30 -55.91
N LEU A 51 -4.80 67.29 -55.45
CA LEU A 51 -4.10 68.47 -54.97
C LEU A 51 -3.11 68.88 -56.06
N ASP A 52 -3.40 70.00 -56.72
CA ASP A 52 -2.56 70.72 -57.68
C ASP A 52 -1.71 69.85 -58.62
N HIS A 53 -2.39 69.34 -59.66
CA HIS A 53 -1.89 68.68 -60.88
C HIS A 53 -0.91 67.50 -60.79
N ILE A 54 -0.27 67.18 -59.66
CA ILE A 54 0.89 66.26 -59.67
C ILE A 54 0.69 64.97 -58.84
N GLU A 55 -0.24 64.89 -57.86
CA GLU A 55 -0.50 63.62 -57.15
C GLU A 55 -1.95 63.46 -56.65
N LEU A 56 -2.47 62.22 -56.70
CA LEU A 56 -3.84 61.88 -56.27
C LEU A 56 -3.82 61.41 -54.81
N TYR A 57 -4.31 62.25 -53.87
CA TYR A 57 -4.36 61.90 -52.45
C TYR A 57 -5.66 61.18 -52.12
N CYS A 58 -5.57 59.91 -51.72
CA CYS A 58 -6.72 59.09 -51.38
C CYS A 58 -6.74 58.75 -49.89
N ASN A 59 -7.90 58.95 -49.24
CA ASN A 59 -8.16 58.50 -47.88
C ASN A 59 -9.25 57.42 -47.88
N THR A 60 -9.10 56.41 -47.03
CA THR A 60 -10.11 55.37 -46.82
C THR A 60 -10.78 55.56 -45.47
N THR A 61 -12.10 55.71 -45.48
CA THR A 61 -12.92 55.79 -44.27
C THR A 61 -13.81 54.56 -44.15
N LYS A 62 -14.23 54.22 -42.94
CA LYS A 62 -15.17 53.13 -42.69
C LYS A 62 -16.52 53.70 -42.32
N LYS A 63 -17.53 53.31 -43.10
CA LYS A 63 -18.95 53.55 -42.79
C LYS A 63 -19.49 52.33 -42.05
N TYR A 64 -20.25 52.54 -40.98
CA TYR A 64 -20.84 51.45 -40.18
C TYR A 64 -22.35 51.44 -40.30
N ARG A 65 -22.94 50.25 -40.26
CA ARG A 65 -24.39 50.05 -40.12
C ARG A 65 -24.67 48.87 -39.20
N ILE A 66 -25.83 48.89 -38.56
CA ILE A 66 -26.27 47.80 -37.68
C ILE A 66 -26.83 46.65 -38.54
N CYS A 67 -26.51 45.42 -38.15
CA CYS A 67 -27.14 44.21 -38.67
C CYS A 67 -27.88 43.48 -37.53
N PHE A 68 -29.01 42.86 -37.86
CA PHE A 68 -29.79 42.02 -36.96
C PHE A 68 -29.91 40.63 -37.56
N LEU A 69 -29.28 39.65 -36.93
CA LEU A 69 -29.39 38.25 -37.30
C LEU A 69 -30.41 37.53 -36.40
N ARG A 70 -30.58 36.21 -36.60
CA ARG A 70 -31.41 35.40 -35.70
C ARG A 70 -30.99 35.58 -34.22
N PRO A 71 -31.90 35.43 -33.25
CA PRO A 71 -31.54 35.45 -31.83
C PRO A 71 -30.36 34.52 -31.51
N CYS A 72 -29.51 34.93 -30.58
CA CYS A 72 -28.41 34.09 -30.11
C CYS A 72 -28.94 32.92 -29.29
N GLY A 73 -28.20 31.80 -29.35
CA GLY A 73 -28.50 30.65 -28.51
C GLY A 73 -28.32 30.99 -27.03
N THR A 74 -29.13 30.38 -26.18
CA THR A 74 -29.03 30.48 -24.73
C THR A 74 -28.62 29.13 -24.15
N TRP A 75 -27.87 29.17 -23.06
CA TRP A 75 -27.53 27.94 -22.35
C TRP A 75 -28.78 27.39 -21.66
N SER A 76 -28.97 26.07 -21.74
CA SER A 76 -29.83 25.35 -20.81
C SER A 76 -29.30 25.47 -19.39
N GLU A 77 -30.14 25.10 -18.42
CA GLU A 77 -29.65 24.76 -17.09
C GLU A 77 -28.57 23.68 -17.18
N TRP A 78 -27.65 23.72 -16.21
CA TRP A 78 -26.63 22.70 -16.07
C TRP A 78 -27.27 21.37 -15.69
N GLU A 79 -26.83 20.29 -16.33
CA GLU A 79 -27.11 18.94 -15.85
C GLU A 79 -26.46 18.74 -14.46
N PRO A 80 -26.96 17.79 -13.65
CA PRO A 80 -26.31 17.41 -12.40
C PRO A 80 -24.85 17.02 -12.62
N TRP A 81 -24.02 17.18 -11.58
CA TRP A 81 -22.65 16.68 -11.61
C TRP A 81 -22.64 15.16 -11.74
N GLU A 82 -21.77 14.65 -12.61
CA GLU A 82 -21.50 13.23 -12.66
C GLU A 82 -20.79 12.75 -11.39
N PRO A 83 -20.85 11.44 -11.07
CA PRO A 83 -20.04 10.87 -10.01
C PRO A 83 -18.55 11.20 -10.19
N CYS A 84 -17.84 11.38 -9.07
CA CYS A 84 -16.41 11.65 -9.12
C CYS A 84 -15.65 10.45 -9.71
N SER A 85 -14.65 10.72 -10.54
CA SER A 85 -13.82 9.67 -11.17
C SER A 85 -13.06 8.78 -10.17
N ALA A 86 -12.86 9.26 -8.95
CA ALA A 86 -12.20 8.55 -7.87
C ALA A 86 -12.97 8.78 -6.58
N THR A 87 -12.97 7.80 -5.67
CA THR A 87 -13.62 7.93 -4.36
C THR A 87 -12.73 8.62 -3.32
N CYS A 88 -11.42 8.64 -3.53
CA CYS A 88 -10.40 9.26 -2.68
C CYS A 88 -9.16 9.59 -3.53
N GLY A 89 -8.16 10.25 -2.94
CA GLY A 89 -6.86 10.52 -3.58
C GLY A 89 -6.89 11.60 -4.65
N GLY A 90 -8.01 12.31 -4.78
CA GLY A 90 -8.26 13.27 -5.84
C GLY A 90 -8.83 12.62 -7.09
N GLY A 91 -10.00 13.07 -7.48
CA GLY A 91 -10.65 12.74 -8.74
C GLY A 91 -11.19 13.99 -9.40
N THR A 92 -11.89 13.78 -10.51
CA THR A 92 -12.53 14.86 -11.24
C THR A 92 -13.96 14.52 -11.57
N THR A 93 -14.84 15.50 -11.43
CA THR A 93 -16.24 15.42 -11.87
C THR A 93 -16.49 16.48 -12.93
N PHE A 94 -17.47 16.22 -13.78
CA PHE A 94 -17.91 17.17 -14.79
C PHE A 94 -19.43 17.23 -14.85
N ARG A 95 -19.91 18.33 -15.42
CA ARG A 95 -21.31 18.51 -15.81
C ARG A 95 -21.36 19.18 -17.17
N VAL A 96 -22.47 18.99 -17.86
CA VAL A 96 -22.68 19.52 -19.20
C VAL A 96 -23.97 20.34 -19.28
N ARG A 97 -24.04 21.21 -20.27
CA ARG A 97 -25.24 21.98 -20.62
C ARG A 97 -25.35 22.05 -22.13
N LYS A 98 -26.57 22.22 -22.63
CA LYS A 98 -26.87 22.26 -24.07
C LYS A 98 -27.12 23.70 -24.51
N CYS A 99 -26.71 24.03 -25.73
CA CYS A 99 -27.07 25.30 -26.34
C CYS A 99 -28.46 25.17 -26.97
N VAL A 100 -29.39 26.05 -26.60
CA VAL A 100 -30.78 26.06 -27.07
C VAL A 100 -30.98 27.25 -28.00
N GLY A 101 -31.64 27.05 -29.14
CA GLY A 101 -31.93 28.12 -30.11
C GLY A 101 -30.79 28.50 -31.05
N GLY A 102 -29.74 27.67 -31.14
CA GLY A 102 -28.61 27.86 -32.07
C GLY A 102 -27.35 27.12 -31.61
N ASN A 103 -26.20 27.46 -32.20
CA ASN A 103 -24.87 26.94 -31.84
C ASN A 103 -23.89 28.04 -31.39
N ASP A 104 -24.38 29.27 -31.20
CA ASP A 104 -23.57 30.47 -30.92
C ASP A 104 -23.53 30.82 -29.42
N CYS A 105 -23.77 29.86 -28.52
CA CYS A 105 -23.72 30.12 -27.08
C CYS A 105 -22.30 30.46 -26.64
N PHE A 106 -22.13 31.60 -25.95
CA PHE A 106 -20.81 32.02 -25.47
C PHE A 106 -20.42 31.31 -24.17
N GLY A 107 -19.21 30.75 -24.12
CA GLY A 107 -18.65 30.03 -22.97
C GLY A 107 -18.62 28.51 -23.16
N PRO A 108 -18.18 27.75 -22.14
CA PRO A 108 -18.01 26.30 -22.26
C PRO A 108 -19.35 25.55 -22.12
N SER A 109 -19.50 24.47 -22.88
CA SER A 109 -20.61 23.49 -22.75
C SER A 109 -20.36 22.44 -21.67
N ARG A 110 -19.10 22.28 -21.25
CA ARG A 110 -18.67 21.34 -20.21
C ARG A 110 -17.93 22.10 -19.12
N GLN A 111 -18.27 21.82 -17.87
CA GLN A 111 -17.55 22.31 -16.70
C GLN A 111 -16.94 21.13 -15.95
N GLN A 112 -15.75 21.34 -15.40
CA GLN A 112 -14.99 20.33 -14.68
C GLN A 112 -14.53 20.90 -13.33
N MET A 113 -14.53 20.08 -12.28
CA MET A 113 -13.99 20.47 -10.97
C MET A 113 -13.35 19.28 -10.24
N PRO A 114 -12.31 19.54 -9.42
CA PRO A 114 -11.75 18.50 -8.57
C PRO A 114 -12.76 18.04 -7.52
N CYS A 115 -12.71 16.76 -7.18
CA CYS A 115 -13.54 16.13 -6.16
C CYS A 115 -12.76 15.07 -5.38
N ASN A 116 -13.27 14.67 -4.22
CA ASN A 116 -12.69 13.60 -3.38
C ASN A 116 -11.19 13.72 -3.14
N THR A 117 -10.74 14.92 -2.76
CA THR A 117 -9.33 15.27 -2.54
C THR A 117 -8.77 14.78 -1.20
N HIS A 118 -9.54 14.02 -0.42
CA HIS A 118 -9.06 13.41 0.82
C HIS A 118 -8.15 12.23 0.51
N GLU A 119 -7.20 11.92 1.39
CA GLU A 119 -6.27 10.81 1.21
C GLU A 119 -7.00 9.46 1.13
N CYS A 120 -6.49 8.55 0.30
CA CYS A 120 -7.03 7.20 0.21
C CYS A 120 -6.64 6.35 1.43
N PRO A 121 -7.49 5.41 1.86
CA PRO A 121 -7.13 4.45 2.87
C PRO A 121 -5.89 3.64 2.49
N TYR A 122 -4.90 3.56 3.38
CA TYR A 122 -3.69 2.77 3.21
C TYR A 122 -3.30 2.08 4.52
N PHE A 123 -2.49 1.03 4.42
CA PHE A 123 -1.94 0.36 5.60
C PHE A 123 -0.75 1.16 6.13
N GLY A 124 -0.77 1.48 7.42
CA GLY A 124 0.42 1.93 8.12
C GLY A 124 1.45 0.80 8.27
N GLU A 125 2.58 1.14 8.86
CA GLU A 125 3.64 0.20 9.18
C GLU A 125 3.14 -0.91 10.11
N TRP A 126 3.72 -2.09 9.97
CA TRP A 126 3.52 -3.17 10.92
C TRP A 126 4.15 -2.80 12.26
N SER A 127 3.49 -3.18 13.36
CA SER A 127 4.12 -3.22 14.67
C SER A 127 5.25 -4.24 14.67
N GLU A 128 6.14 -4.09 15.66
CA GLU A 128 7.04 -5.18 16.02
C GLU A 128 6.24 -6.45 16.36
N TRP A 129 6.89 -7.61 16.17
CA TRP A 129 6.33 -8.87 16.60
C TRP A 129 6.25 -8.92 18.12
N SER A 130 5.15 -9.44 18.65
CA SER A 130 5.03 -9.75 20.07
C SER A 130 6.12 -10.72 20.51
N GLU A 131 6.34 -10.85 21.82
CA GLU A 131 7.05 -12.02 22.34
C GLU A 131 6.32 -13.31 21.95
N CYS A 132 7.06 -14.40 21.86
CA CYS A 132 6.49 -15.72 21.64
C CYS A 132 5.71 -16.14 22.88
N ASP A 133 4.46 -16.58 22.71
CA ASP A 133 3.59 -17.01 23.80
C ASP A 133 4.06 -18.30 24.50
N ALA A 134 4.85 -19.12 23.81
CA ALA A 134 5.49 -20.31 24.35
C ALA A 134 7.01 -20.15 24.37
N LYS A 135 7.68 -20.70 25.39
CA LYS A 135 9.15 -20.74 25.44
C LYS A 135 9.74 -21.89 24.62
N CYS A 136 8.96 -22.93 24.35
CA CYS A 136 9.31 -24.15 23.59
C CYS A 136 8.01 -24.84 23.16
N GLY A 137 8.10 -25.93 22.38
CA GLY A 137 6.94 -26.74 21.97
C GLY A 137 6.09 -26.10 20.87
N GLY A 138 6.56 -25.01 20.26
CA GLY A 138 5.81 -24.24 19.27
C GLY A 138 4.86 -23.23 19.92
N GLY A 139 5.13 -21.96 19.67
CA GLY A 139 4.29 -20.84 20.05
C GLY A 139 3.89 -19.98 18.85
N ARG A 140 3.24 -18.85 19.14
CA ARG A 140 2.81 -17.84 18.19
C ARG A 140 3.33 -16.47 18.59
N GLN A 141 3.76 -15.72 17.59
CA GLN A 141 3.95 -14.28 17.67
C GLN A 141 2.89 -13.60 16.82
N THR A 142 2.41 -12.46 17.31
CA THR A 142 1.41 -11.64 16.61
C THR A 142 1.98 -10.25 16.38
N ARG A 143 1.70 -9.68 15.21
CA ARG A 143 1.89 -8.26 14.94
C ARG A 143 0.64 -7.67 14.31
N THR A 144 0.50 -6.36 14.44
CA THR A 144 -0.68 -5.63 13.96
C THR A 144 -0.27 -4.39 13.18
N ARG A 145 -1.13 -3.95 12.28
CA ARG A 145 -1.00 -2.67 11.57
C ARG A 145 -2.35 -1.97 11.53
N MET A 146 -2.32 -0.66 11.39
CA MET A 146 -3.53 0.17 11.36
C MET A 146 -3.88 0.56 9.92
N CYS A 147 -5.18 0.73 9.65
CA CYS A 147 -5.64 1.41 8.45
C CYS A 147 -5.62 2.92 8.70
N LEU A 148 -4.99 3.67 7.81
CA LEU A 148 -4.86 5.12 7.86
C LEU A 148 -5.62 5.75 6.69
N PRO A 149 -6.27 6.92 6.89
CA PRO A 149 -6.44 7.62 8.16
C PRO A 149 -7.37 6.87 9.12
N ALA A 150 -7.26 7.15 10.43
CA ALA A 150 -8.04 6.47 11.46
C ALA A 150 -9.56 6.53 11.18
N GLY A 151 -10.25 5.41 11.33
CA GLY A 151 -11.67 5.28 10.96
C GLY A 151 -11.92 4.83 9.52
N SER A 152 -10.87 4.71 8.70
CA SER A 152 -10.96 4.17 7.34
C SER A 152 -11.05 2.65 7.32
N VAL A 153 -11.52 2.11 6.19
CA VAL A 153 -11.59 0.66 5.93
C VAL A 153 -10.57 0.30 4.85
N CYS A 154 -9.61 -0.56 5.19
CA CYS A 154 -8.62 -1.09 4.27
C CYS A 154 -8.97 -2.53 3.89
N ILE A 155 -8.79 -2.90 2.62
CA ILE A 155 -8.99 -4.27 2.15
C ILE A 155 -7.72 -5.08 2.42
N GLY A 156 -7.78 -6.01 3.37
CA GLY A 156 -6.67 -6.90 3.72
C GLY A 156 -6.60 -7.18 5.22
N ARG A 157 -5.57 -7.92 5.65
CA ARG A 157 -5.38 -8.28 7.06
C ARG A 157 -4.70 -7.15 7.83
N THR A 158 -5.20 -6.85 9.02
CA THR A 158 -4.60 -5.93 10.01
C THR A 158 -3.79 -6.66 11.07
N THR A 159 -3.91 -7.99 11.14
CA THR A 159 -3.21 -8.84 12.10
C THR A 159 -2.53 -9.97 11.36
N GLU A 160 -1.29 -10.25 11.75
CA GLU A 160 -0.49 -11.34 11.23
C GLU A 160 0.05 -12.18 12.38
N ILE A 161 0.08 -13.49 12.17
CA ILE A 161 0.53 -14.47 13.16
C ILE A 161 1.59 -15.34 12.50
N ARG A 162 2.68 -15.61 13.21
CA ARG A 162 3.71 -16.57 12.80
C ARG A 162 4.05 -17.53 13.93
N SER A 163 4.54 -18.72 13.57
CA SER A 163 5.07 -19.67 14.53
C SER A 163 6.45 -19.25 15.04
N CYS A 164 6.75 -19.59 16.28
CA CYS A 164 8.01 -19.31 16.96
C CYS A 164 8.34 -20.44 17.95
N ASN A 165 9.60 -20.54 18.38
CA ASN A 165 10.04 -21.50 19.40
C ASN A 165 9.60 -22.95 19.14
N ASN A 166 9.76 -23.41 17.90
CA ASN A 166 9.40 -24.77 17.45
C ASN A 166 10.37 -25.86 17.94
N PHE A 167 11.29 -25.53 18.86
CA PHE A 167 12.14 -26.53 19.49
C PHE A 167 11.35 -27.20 20.62
N PRO A 168 11.52 -28.51 20.84
CA PRO A 168 10.73 -29.22 21.83
C PRO A 168 11.07 -28.77 23.25
N CYS A 169 10.11 -28.90 24.17
CA CYS A 169 10.34 -28.57 25.58
C CYS A 169 11.16 -29.66 26.26
N GLN A 170 12.03 -29.29 27.19
CA GLN A 170 12.84 -30.25 27.94
C GLN A 170 12.45 -30.27 29.41
N TYR A 171 12.50 -31.45 30.03
CA TYR A 171 12.26 -31.65 31.45
C TYR A 171 13.14 -32.76 32.01
N TRP A 172 13.46 -32.67 33.30
CA TRP A 172 14.11 -33.77 34.02
C TRP A 172 13.04 -34.72 34.56
N THR A 173 13.27 -36.03 34.44
CA THR A 173 12.50 -37.01 35.20
C THR A 173 12.75 -36.83 36.70
N GLU A 174 11.87 -37.41 37.51
CA GLU A 174 12.19 -37.67 38.91
C GLU A 174 13.41 -38.61 39.01
N TRP A 175 14.04 -38.62 40.18
CA TRP A 175 15.11 -39.55 40.48
C TRP A 175 14.54 -40.97 40.60
N ILE A 176 15.14 -41.90 39.86
CA ILE A 176 14.80 -43.31 39.84
C ILE A 176 15.82 -44.03 40.71
N ASP A 177 15.36 -44.73 41.75
CA ASP A 177 16.16 -45.60 42.61
C ASP A 177 16.35 -46.93 41.91
N THR A 178 17.61 -47.34 41.70
CA THR A 178 17.96 -48.58 40.98
C THR A 178 18.23 -49.76 41.92
N ASP A 179 17.81 -49.71 43.20
CA ASP A 179 18.06 -50.77 44.21
C ASP A 179 16.82 -51.64 44.55
N ASP A 180 15.80 -51.76 43.67
CA ASP A 180 14.60 -52.56 43.98
C ASP A 180 14.01 -53.23 42.72
N PRO A 181 14.04 -54.58 42.52
CA PRO A 181 14.07 -55.65 43.55
C PRO A 181 15.10 -56.81 43.33
N SER A 182 16.03 -56.74 42.38
CA SER A 182 16.83 -57.90 41.93
C SER A 182 17.91 -58.34 42.94
N LYS A 183 18.57 -57.39 43.61
CA LYS A 183 19.68 -57.62 44.55
C LYS A 183 20.81 -58.50 44.00
N ASP A 184 21.03 -58.47 42.68
CA ASP A 184 22.05 -59.28 41.99
C ASP A 184 23.11 -58.46 41.25
N GLY A 185 23.08 -57.14 41.40
CA GLY A 185 24.15 -56.26 40.94
C GLY A 185 24.32 -56.21 39.41
N ASP A 186 23.27 -56.50 38.64
CA ASP A 186 23.28 -56.39 37.18
C ASP A 186 22.60 -55.09 36.67
N TRP A 187 22.42 -54.98 35.34
CA TRP A 187 22.11 -53.71 34.67
C TRP A 187 20.66 -53.28 34.91
N GLU A 188 20.44 -52.38 35.87
CA GLU A 188 19.12 -51.80 36.13
C GLU A 188 18.86 -50.62 35.16
N VAL A 189 18.16 -50.91 34.06
CA VAL A 189 17.71 -49.91 33.08
C VAL A 189 16.19 -49.86 33.05
N ASP A 190 15.63 -48.67 33.27
CA ASP A 190 14.29 -48.37 32.78
C ASP A 190 14.36 -48.39 31.24
N GLU A 191 13.62 -49.31 30.60
CA GLU A 191 13.64 -49.48 29.13
C GLU A 191 13.10 -48.24 28.40
N THR A 192 12.29 -47.41 29.08
CA THR A 192 11.64 -46.23 28.50
C THR A 192 11.62 -45.05 29.47
N PRO A 193 12.79 -44.49 29.86
CA PRO A 193 12.89 -43.50 30.92
C PRO A 193 12.25 -42.15 30.55
N CYS A 194 12.07 -41.91 29.26
CA CYS A 194 11.40 -40.73 28.72
C CYS A 194 10.07 -41.11 28.03
N ASP A 195 9.22 -41.88 28.72
CA ASP A 195 7.82 -42.05 28.35
C ASP A 195 6.97 -40.95 28.98
N HIS A 196 6.33 -40.15 28.13
CA HIS A 196 5.27 -39.24 28.56
C HIS A 196 3.95 -39.59 27.87
N SER A 197 3.01 -40.16 28.63
CA SER A 197 1.67 -40.53 28.15
C SER A 197 1.67 -41.49 26.95
N GLY A 198 2.64 -42.42 26.90
CA GLY A 198 2.80 -43.42 25.85
C GLY A 198 3.61 -42.92 24.64
N ILE A 199 4.22 -41.74 24.71
CA ILE A 199 5.16 -41.24 23.72
C ILE A 199 6.57 -41.35 24.28
N VAL A 200 7.32 -42.31 23.75
CA VAL A 200 8.70 -42.60 24.16
C VAL A 200 9.67 -41.77 23.33
N SER A 201 10.56 -41.03 24.01
CA SER A 201 11.68 -40.32 23.39
C SER A 201 13.02 -40.87 23.90
N GLU A 202 14.10 -40.66 23.16
CA GLU A 202 15.44 -40.97 23.66
C GLU A 202 15.88 -39.90 24.67
N PRO A 203 16.47 -40.29 25.83
CA PRO A 203 16.99 -39.33 26.79
C PRO A 203 18.16 -38.52 26.20
N LEU A 204 18.10 -37.20 26.35
CA LEU A 204 19.11 -36.27 25.83
C LEU A 204 20.37 -36.23 26.70
N LYS A 205 20.21 -36.46 28.00
CA LYS A 205 21.28 -36.45 29.02
C LYS A 205 20.83 -37.31 30.20
N ALA A 206 21.80 -37.89 30.92
CA ALA A 206 21.56 -38.52 32.21
C ALA A 206 22.40 -37.84 33.30
N GLU A 207 21.88 -37.82 34.52
CA GLU A 207 22.60 -37.45 35.73
C GLU A 207 22.42 -38.54 36.78
N CYS A 208 23.51 -38.85 37.49
CA CYS A 208 23.53 -39.91 38.49
C CYS A 208 24.08 -39.36 39.80
N ARG A 209 23.54 -39.82 40.93
CA ARG A 209 24.02 -39.44 42.27
C ARG A 209 24.02 -40.63 43.23
N LEU A 210 24.88 -40.54 44.24
CA LEU A 210 24.94 -41.46 45.37
C LEU A 210 24.08 -40.92 46.52
N VAL A 211 23.22 -41.76 47.12
CA VAL A 211 22.26 -41.30 48.15
C VAL A 211 22.56 -41.81 49.56
N LYS A 212 22.82 -43.11 49.76
CA LYS A 212 23.08 -43.66 51.11
C LYS A 212 24.55 -43.72 51.51
N THR A 213 25.48 -43.96 50.59
CA THR A 213 26.91 -44.01 50.91
C THR A 213 27.59 -42.65 50.66
N LYS A 214 28.28 -42.10 51.67
CA LYS A 214 29.10 -40.86 51.53
C LYS A 214 30.40 -41.07 50.74
N HIS A 215 30.58 -42.26 50.18
CA HIS A 215 31.87 -42.76 49.76
C HIS A 215 31.72 -43.64 48.51
N PRO A 216 32.44 -43.34 47.43
CA PRO A 216 32.44 -44.15 46.20
C PRO A 216 33.29 -45.41 46.35
N TRP A 217 33.35 -46.00 47.54
CA TRP A 217 34.18 -47.16 47.86
C TRP A 217 33.32 -48.29 48.41
N ASP A 218 33.63 -49.53 48.06
CA ASP A 218 33.08 -50.71 48.74
C ASP A 218 33.71 -50.87 50.14
N SER A 219 33.26 -51.88 50.89
CA SER A 219 33.85 -52.26 52.19
C SER A 219 35.34 -52.63 52.13
N SER A 220 35.88 -52.82 50.92
CA SER A 220 37.25 -53.22 50.62
C SER A 220 38.13 -52.04 50.16
N GLY A 221 37.57 -50.83 50.01
CA GLY A 221 38.27 -49.61 49.60
C GLY A 221 38.47 -49.44 48.10
N LEU A 222 37.82 -50.25 47.25
CA LEU A 222 37.88 -50.13 45.79
C LEU A 222 36.95 -49.00 45.31
N LYS A 223 37.49 -48.12 44.46
CA LYS A 223 36.73 -46.99 43.90
C LYS A 223 35.78 -47.49 42.82
N PHE A 224 34.48 -47.34 43.01
CA PHE A 224 33.50 -47.59 41.96
C PHE A 224 33.70 -46.60 40.81
N TYR A 225 33.69 -47.12 39.59
CA TYR A 225 33.54 -46.32 38.39
C TYR A 225 32.07 -46.40 37.98
N ILE A 226 31.36 -45.27 38.08
CA ILE A 226 29.95 -45.16 37.70
C ILE A 226 29.90 -44.45 36.34
N PRO A 227 29.90 -45.18 35.20
CA PRO A 227 29.56 -44.58 33.93
C PRO A 227 28.07 -44.23 33.93
N CYS A 228 27.78 -42.95 34.20
CA CYS A 228 26.44 -42.40 34.04
C CYS A 228 26.20 -42.14 32.55
N SER A 229 25.23 -42.83 31.95
CA SER A 229 24.92 -42.66 30.54
C SER A 229 23.41 -42.59 30.30
N THR A 230 23.03 -42.14 29.11
CA THR A 230 21.64 -42.18 28.62
C THR A 230 21.11 -43.60 28.46
N PHE A 231 21.97 -44.62 28.53
CA PHE A 231 21.63 -46.04 28.51
C PHE A 231 21.60 -46.65 29.92
N GLY A 232 21.61 -45.83 30.98
CA GLY A 232 21.57 -46.29 32.37
C GLY A 232 22.92 -46.24 33.09
N ILE A 233 22.97 -46.97 34.20
CA ILE A 233 24.11 -47.07 35.12
C ILE A 233 24.73 -48.47 35.00
N VAL A 234 26.06 -48.54 34.99
CA VAL A 234 26.78 -49.80 35.19
C VAL A 234 27.50 -49.75 36.52
N CYS A 235 27.14 -50.63 37.43
CA CYS A 235 27.94 -50.91 38.61
C CYS A 235 28.79 -52.15 38.28
N ARG A 236 30.10 -51.98 38.14
CA ARG A 236 31.01 -53.10 37.91
C ARG A 236 31.83 -53.31 39.18
N ASN A 237 31.64 -54.46 39.82
CA ASN A 237 32.59 -54.89 40.82
C ASN A 237 33.91 -55.25 40.12
N VAL A 238 35.04 -54.77 40.64
CA VAL A 238 36.34 -55.08 40.04
C VAL A 238 36.60 -56.57 40.29
N GLU A 239 36.35 -57.40 39.28
CA GLU A 239 36.69 -58.82 39.30
C GLU A 239 38.21 -58.98 39.42
N ASN A 240 38.68 -59.02 40.68
CA ASN A 240 39.97 -59.49 41.14
C ASN A 240 39.99 -59.60 42.69
N ASP A 241 38.84 -59.91 43.32
CA ASP A 241 38.84 -60.34 44.72
C ASP A 241 38.97 -61.88 44.79
N PRO A 242 40.12 -62.43 45.20
CA PRO A 242 40.31 -63.87 45.35
C PRO A 242 39.50 -64.50 46.50
N ASN A 243 38.76 -63.73 47.30
CA ASN A 243 37.93 -64.21 48.41
C ASN A 243 36.42 -64.24 48.11
N TRP A 244 36.00 -64.10 46.85
CA TRP A 244 34.57 -64.11 46.50
C TRP A 244 33.88 -65.43 46.91
N THR A 245 32.86 -65.34 47.76
CA THR A 245 31.99 -66.47 48.13
C THR A 245 30.59 -66.33 47.51
N PRO A 246 29.94 -67.43 47.09
CA PRO A 246 28.56 -67.37 46.60
C PRO A 246 27.61 -66.88 47.70
N GLY A 247 27.15 -65.63 47.60
CA GLY A 247 26.27 -64.98 48.58
C GLY A 247 26.70 -63.58 48.99
N ASP A 248 27.96 -63.21 48.72
CA ASP A 248 28.44 -61.83 48.85
C ASP A 248 28.30 -61.13 47.49
N ASP A 249 27.07 -60.71 47.18
CA ASP A 249 26.88 -59.76 46.08
C ASP A 249 27.49 -58.41 46.51
N PRO A 250 28.50 -57.87 45.78
CA PRO A 250 29.01 -56.53 46.00
C PRO A 250 27.90 -55.49 45.79
N ILE A 251 27.23 -55.13 46.88
CA ILE A 251 26.10 -54.21 46.92
C ILE A 251 26.44 -52.94 46.14
N CYS A 252 25.78 -52.75 45.01
CA CYS A 252 25.71 -51.47 44.32
C CYS A 252 24.88 -50.52 45.19
N HIS A 253 25.54 -49.88 46.16
CA HIS A 253 24.90 -48.99 47.11
C HIS A 253 24.10 -47.88 46.41
N ASP A 254 22.89 -47.62 46.91
CA ASP A 254 21.86 -46.67 46.46
C ASP A 254 22.35 -45.59 45.48
N LEU A 255 22.17 -45.90 44.20
CA LEU A 255 22.36 -45.00 43.08
C LEU A 255 21.00 -44.53 42.60
N GLU A 256 20.89 -43.24 42.37
CA GLU A 256 19.74 -42.69 41.66
C GLU A 256 20.19 -42.14 40.32
N ILE A 257 19.40 -42.42 39.28
CA ILE A 257 19.54 -41.82 37.95
C ILE A 257 18.33 -40.97 37.63
N ARG A 258 18.53 -39.89 36.87
CA ARG A 258 17.46 -39.17 36.20
C ARG A 258 17.87 -38.80 34.79
N TYR A 259 16.87 -38.60 33.94
CA TYR A 259 17.07 -38.33 32.53
C TYR A 259 16.51 -36.98 32.13
N LEU A 260 17.21 -36.28 31.24
CA LEU A 260 16.70 -35.08 30.56
C LEU A 260 15.92 -35.56 29.34
N CYS A 261 14.62 -35.42 29.41
CA CYS A 261 13.69 -35.83 28.37
C CYS A 261 13.21 -34.63 27.57
N SER A 262 12.78 -34.91 26.35
CA SER A 262 12.11 -33.94 25.48
C SER A 262 10.62 -34.25 25.47
N TYR A 263 9.77 -33.26 25.73
CA TYR A 263 8.37 -33.34 25.34
C TYR A 263 8.28 -33.49 23.81
N PRO A 264 7.43 -34.39 23.31
CA PRO A 264 7.17 -34.52 21.88
C PRO A 264 6.49 -33.27 21.28
#